data_AF-A0A954N1A8-F1
#
_entry.id   AF-A0A954N1A8-F1
#
_cell.length_a   1.000
_cell.length_b   1.000
_cell.length_c   1.000
_cell.angle_alpha   90.00
_cell.angle_beta   90.00
_cell.angle_gamma   90.00
#
_symmetry.space_group_name_H-M   'P 1'
#
loop_
_entity.id
_entity.type
_entity.pdbx_description
1 polymer ?
#
loop_
_entity_poly.entity_id
_entity_poly.type
_entity_poly.pdbx_seq_one_letter_code
_entity_poly.pdbx_strand_id
1 'polypeptide(L)'
;MAKKKSPGKYAVGSKVRVRDGVGSPEFPEISIAGWVGTIVEVSGKGDAIQCVLEWDDATMGAMPPDYVKKCEAGNLYHAMACLPEADLDQA
;
A
#
# COMPACT_ATOMS: atom_id res chain seq x y z
N MET A 1 -8.00 25.47 -16.05
CA MET A 1 -8.15 24.15 -15.40
C MET A 1 -6.80 23.79 -14.77
N ALA A 2 -6.70 23.89 -13.44
CA ALA A 2 -5.44 23.66 -12.73
C ALA A 2 -5.15 22.15 -12.69
N LYS A 3 -4.11 21.72 -13.43
CA LYS A 3 -3.52 20.40 -13.26
C LYS A 3 -2.89 20.38 -11.88
N LYS A 4 -3.66 19.94 -10.87
CA LYS A 4 -3.16 19.62 -9.54
C LYS A 4 -2.05 18.61 -9.77
N LYS A 5 -0.79 19.06 -9.70
CA LYS A 5 0.35 18.16 -9.65
C LYS A 5 0.16 17.38 -8.36
N SER A 6 -0.28 16.13 -8.48
CA SER A 6 -0.28 15.20 -7.35
C SER A 6 1.11 15.27 -6.72
N PRO A 7 1.22 15.37 -5.40
CA PRO A 7 2.50 15.52 -4.76
C PRO A 7 3.45 14.34 -5.06
N GLY A 8 2.92 13.15 -5.40
CA GLY A 8 3.71 11.96 -5.75
C GLY A 8 3.45 11.42 -7.16
N LYS A 9 4.18 10.36 -7.55
CA LYS A 9 4.01 9.65 -8.84
C LYS A 9 2.57 9.20 -9.08
N TYR A 10 1.88 8.82 -8.02
CA TYR A 10 0.57 8.20 -8.08
C TYR A 10 -0.51 9.15 -7.52
N ALA A 11 -1.72 9.04 -8.06
CA ALA A 11 -2.88 9.80 -7.61
C ALA A 11 -3.86 8.88 -6.87
N VAL A 12 -4.72 9.44 -6.04
CA VAL A 12 -5.88 8.70 -5.49
C VAL A 12 -6.71 8.11 -6.63
N GLY A 13 -7.11 6.85 -6.50
CA GLY A 13 -7.75 6.01 -7.51
C GLY A 13 -6.76 5.29 -8.43
N SER A 14 -5.45 5.48 -8.27
CA SER A 14 -4.44 4.77 -9.08
C SER A 14 -4.25 3.36 -8.54
N LYS A 15 -4.24 2.39 -9.46
CA LYS A 15 -3.92 1.00 -9.14
C LYS A 15 -2.41 0.82 -9.11
N VAL A 16 -1.91 0.29 -8.00
CA VAL A 16 -0.48 0.14 -7.73
C VAL A 16 -0.19 -1.26 -7.22
N ARG A 17 1.03 -1.70 -7.47
CA ARG A 17 1.54 -2.99 -7.03
C ARG A 17 2.73 -2.76 -6.13
N VAL A 18 2.81 -3.48 -5.02
CA VAL A 18 3.98 -3.44 -4.15
C VAL A 18 5.17 -4.05 -4.87
N ARG A 19 6.33 -3.39 -4.77
CA ARG A 19 7.59 -3.86 -5.35
C ARG A 19 8.04 -5.19 -4.79
N ASP A 20 8.80 -5.91 -5.60
CA ASP A 20 9.47 -7.14 -5.15
C ASP A 20 10.50 -6.81 -4.06
N GLY A 21 10.58 -7.66 -3.04
CA GLY A 21 11.45 -7.45 -1.87
C GLY A 21 10.92 -6.47 -0.82
N VAL A 22 9.74 -5.87 -1.00
CA VAL A 22 9.11 -5.02 0.03
C VAL A 22 8.40 -5.87 1.07
N GLY A 23 8.83 -5.73 2.32
CA GLY A 23 8.16 -6.29 3.50
C GLY A 23 7.08 -5.36 4.04
N SER A 24 6.17 -5.91 4.84
CA SER A 24 5.24 -5.06 5.58
C SER A 24 6.05 -4.19 6.57
N PRO A 25 5.79 -2.88 6.65
CA PRO A 25 6.50 -2.00 7.59
C PRO A 25 6.28 -2.42 9.05
N GLU A 26 5.15 -3.07 9.32
CA GLU A 26 4.76 -3.54 10.65
C GLU A 26 5.29 -4.95 10.92
N PHE A 27 5.36 -5.77 9.88
CA PHE A 27 5.81 -7.16 9.93
C PHE A 27 6.85 -7.41 8.83
N PRO A 28 8.13 -7.07 9.06
CA PRO A 28 9.18 -7.25 8.06
C PRO A 28 9.41 -8.73 7.68
N GLU A 29 8.92 -9.67 8.49
CA GLU A 29 8.89 -11.11 8.19
C GLU A 29 7.86 -11.48 7.11
N ILE A 30 6.83 -10.63 6.92
CA ILE A 30 5.75 -10.86 5.95
C ILE A 30 6.04 -10.02 4.71
N SER A 31 6.37 -10.71 3.62
CA SER A 31 6.49 -10.07 2.31
C SER A 31 5.11 -9.74 1.76
N ILE A 32 4.85 -8.46 1.58
CA ILE A 32 3.69 -7.93 0.85
C ILE A 32 4.04 -7.63 -0.62
N ALA A 33 5.23 -8.03 -1.03
CA ALA A 33 5.72 -7.95 -2.39
C ALA A 33 4.70 -8.53 -3.38
N GLY A 34 4.44 -7.76 -4.44
CA GLY A 34 3.54 -8.15 -5.50
C GLY A 34 2.05 -7.99 -5.20
N TRP A 35 1.66 -7.59 -3.98
CA TRP A 35 0.28 -7.28 -3.65
C TRP A 35 -0.22 -6.07 -4.43
N VAL A 36 -1.46 -6.14 -4.88
CA VAL A 36 -2.08 -5.08 -5.68
C VAL A 36 -3.16 -4.41 -4.87
N GLY A 37 -3.14 -3.08 -4.90
CA GLY A 37 -4.16 -2.26 -4.27
C GLY A 37 -4.40 -0.97 -5.04
N THR A 38 -5.42 -0.25 -4.60
CA THR A 38 -5.79 1.05 -5.15
C THR A 38 -5.47 2.12 -4.12
N ILE A 39 -4.79 3.19 -4.56
CA ILE A 39 -4.48 4.31 -3.68
C ILE A 39 -5.78 5.02 -3.30
N VAL A 40 -6.10 5.05 -2.02
CA VAL A 40 -7.27 5.76 -1.48
C VAL A 40 -6.88 7.11 -0.90
N GLU A 41 -5.63 7.28 -0.46
CA GLU A 41 -5.13 8.54 0.06
C GLU A 41 -3.64 8.71 -0.26
N VAL A 42 -3.21 9.95 -0.48
CA VAL A 42 -1.79 10.31 -0.61
C VAL A 42 -1.51 11.48 0.30
N SER A 43 -0.59 11.28 1.24
CA SER A 43 -0.22 12.23 2.28
C SER A 43 1.30 12.45 2.27
N GLY A 44 1.76 13.61 2.75
CA GLY A 44 3.18 13.98 2.73
C GLY A 44 3.60 14.90 1.57
N LYS A 45 4.91 15.17 1.45
CA LYS A 45 5.51 16.05 0.43
C LYS A 45 6.93 15.63 0.08
N GLY A 46 7.31 15.73 -1.19
CA GLY A 46 8.67 15.43 -1.65
C GLY A 46 9.00 13.95 -1.46
N ASP A 47 10.16 13.62 -0.90
CA ASP A 47 10.60 12.24 -0.66
C ASP A 47 9.86 11.53 0.49
N ALA A 48 9.06 12.26 1.27
CA ALA A 48 8.31 11.72 2.42
C ALA A 48 6.82 11.47 2.08
N ILE A 49 6.52 11.06 0.85
CA ILE A 49 5.16 10.79 0.42
C ILE A 49 4.75 9.39 0.85
N GLN A 50 3.65 9.33 1.59
CA GLN A 50 2.99 8.11 2.01
C GLN A 50 1.69 7.94 1.23
N CYS A 51 1.56 6.81 0.57
CA CYS A 51 0.36 6.39 -0.11
C CYS A 51 -0.37 5.40 0.78
N VAL A 52 -1.61 5.72 1.12
CA VAL A 52 -2.55 4.75 1.70
C VAL A 52 -3.23 4.07 0.53
N LEU A 53 -3.06 2.77 0.45
CA LEU A 53 -3.74 1.93 -0.53
C LEU A 53 -4.64 0.93 0.18
N GLU A 54 -5.77 0.66 -0.46
CA GLU A 54 -6.68 -0.41 -0.12
C GLU A 54 -6.40 -1.60 -1.03
N TRP A 55 -6.23 -2.78 -0.45
CA TRP A 55 -5.93 -3.98 -1.21
C TRP A 55 -7.15 -4.43 -2.02
N ASP A 56 -6.92 -4.89 -3.25
CA ASP A 56 -7.98 -5.50 -4.06
C ASP A 56 -8.46 -6.84 -3.45
N ASP A 57 -9.69 -7.24 -3.75
CA ASP A 57 -10.27 -8.53 -3.35
C ASP A 57 -9.36 -9.73 -3.66
N ALA A 58 -8.67 -9.70 -4.81
CA ALA A 58 -7.73 -10.75 -5.20
C ALA A 58 -6.54 -10.84 -4.23
N THR A 59 -6.02 -9.70 -3.79
CA THR A 59 -4.96 -9.63 -2.79
C THR A 59 -5.49 -10.11 -1.45
N MET A 60 -6.66 -9.62 -1.01
CA MET A 60 -7.29 -10.04 0.26
C MET A 60 -7.56 -11.55 0.31
N GLY A 61 -7.98 -12.16 -0.81
CA GLY A 61 -8.17 -13.61 -0.91
C GLY A 61 -6.85 -14.41 -0.91
N ALA A 62 -5.75 -13.79 -1.33
CA ALA A 62 -4.41 -14.37 -1.30
C ALA A 62 -3.61 -14.02 -0.03
N MET A 63 -4.15 -13.16 0.85
CA MET A 63 -3.46 -12.74 2.06
C MET A 63 -3.20 -13.94 2.97
N PRO A 64 -1.97 -14.09 3.49
CA PRO A 64 -1.67 -15.14 4.42
C PRO A 64 -2.48 -14.92 5.71
N PRO A 65 -3.13 -15.98 6.25
CA PRO A 65 -3.95 -15.86 7.45
C PRO A 65 -3.14 -15.44 8.69
N ASP A 66 -1.82 -15.64 8.66
CA ASP A 66 -0.91 -15.16 9.71
C ASP A 66 -0.84 -13.62 9.74
N TYR A 67 -0.78 -12.97 8.56
CA TYR A 67 -0.81 -11.50 8.45
C TYR A 67 -2.10 -10.92 9.03
N VAL A 68 -3.26 -11.49 8.66
CA VAL A 68 -4.56 -11.04 9.15
C VAL A 68 -4.62 -11.15 10.67
N LYS A 69 -4.21 -12.29 11.25
CA LYS A 69 -4.17 -12.47 12.71
C LYS A 69 -3.24 -11.47 13.42
N LYS A 70 -2.07 -11.19 12.85
CA LYS A 70 -1.13 -10.22 13.41
C LYS A 70 -1.70 -8.80 13.35
N CYS A 71 -2.34 -8.44 12.24
CA CYS A 71 -3.05 -7.16 12.12
C CYS A 71 -4.19 -7.05 13.14
N GLU A 72 -5.03 -8.08 13.28
CA GLU A 72 -6.11 -8.09 14.29
C GLU A 72 -5.55 -7.96 15.72
N ALA A 73 -4.47 -8.67 16.04
CA ALA A 73 -3.80 -8.56 17.34
C ALA A 73 -3.23 -7.16 17.60
N GLY A 74 -2.78 -6.48 16.56
CA GLY A 74 -2.26 -5.11 16.59
C GLY A 74 -3.32 -4.01 16.48
N ASN A 75 -4.60 -4.35 16.27
CA ASN A 75 -5.67 -3.40 15.93
C ASN A 75 -5.37 -2.60 14.64
N LEU A 76 -4.86 -3.31 13.63
CA LEU A 76 -4.45 -2.80 12.34
C LEU A 76 -5.42 -3.25 11.26
N TYR A 77 -5.66 -2.37 10.29
CA TYR A 77 -6.52 -2.68 9.14
C TYR A 77 -5.72 -3.44 8.08
N HIS A 78 -5.77 -4.77 8.10
CA HIS A 78 -5.12 -5.62 7.09
C HIS A 78 -5.56 -5.32 5.64
N ALA A 79 -6.75 -4.73 5.45
CA ALA A 79 -7.29 -4.33 4.16
C ALA A 79 -6.65 -3.06 3.57
N MET A 80 -5.92 -2.29 4.39
CA MET A 80 -5.25 -1.06 3.96
C MET A 80 -3.78 -1.09 4.37
N ALA A 81 -2.93 -0.45 3.59
CA ALA A 81 -1.53 -0.28 3.95
C ALA A 81 -1.07 1.13 3.64
N CYS A 82 -0.22 1.64 4.53
CA CYS A 82 0.47 2.90 4.34
C CYS A 82 1.91 2.60 3.91
N LEU A 83 2.20 2.83 2.63
CA LEU A 83 3.52 2.57 2.05
C LEU A 83 4.04 3.83 1.36
N PRO A 84 5.35 4.08 1.39
CA PRO A 84 5.91 5.19 0.63
C PRO A 84 5.81 4.91 -0.87
N GLU A 85 5.69 5.96 -1.68
CA GLU A 85 5.56 5.79 -3.15
C GLU A 85 6.76 5.07 -3.79
N ALA A 86 7.92 5.09 -3.13
CA ALA A 86 9.15 4.45 -3.59
C ALA A 86 9.07 2.92 -3.59
N ASP A 87 8.21 2.34 -2.74
CA ASP A 87 7.99 0.90 -2.61
C ASP A 87 6.83 0.39 -3.50
N LEU A 88 6.24 1.28 -4.29
CA LEU A 88 5.13 0.99 -5.18
C LEU A 88 5.58 1.07 -6.64
N ASP A 89 5.02 0.18 -7.46
CA ASP A 89 5.08 0.20 -8.91
C ASP A 89 3.67 0.34 -9.51
N GLN A 90 3.61 0.69 -10.79
CA GLN A 90 2.34 0.75 -11.52
C GLN A 90 1.86 -0.69 -11.79
N ALA A 91 0.63 -1.02 -11.37
CA ALA A 91 0.00 -2.32 -11.55
C ALA A 91 -0.55 -2.53 -12.97
#